data_AF-A0A821S5A1-F1
#
_entry.id   AF-A0A821S5A1-F1
#
_cell.length_a   1.000
_cell.length_b   1.000
_cell.length_c   1.000
_cell.angle_alpha   90.00
_cell.angle_beta   90.00
_cell.angle_gamma   90.00
#
_symmetry.space_group_name_H-M   'P 1'
#
loop_
_entity.id
_entity.type
_entity.pdbx_description
1 polymer ?
#
loop_
_entity_poly.entity_id
_entity_poly.type
_entity_poly.pdbx_seq_one_letter_code
_entity_poly.pdbx_strand_id
1 'polypeptide(L)' 'TLVHMLTGRIPWSNPSIASSAYYWKVINWVANGVQPTIPTDLSLSNECINFLEQCFRNDPSLRPSSQELLQHPFVKEN' A
#
# COMPACT_ATOMS: atom_id res chain seq x y z
N THR A 1 -2.29 -0.22 -5.90
CA THR A 1 -3.09 0.78 -6.64
C THR A 1 -3.55 1.95 -5.78
N LEU A 2 -4.10 1.76 -4.58
CA LEU A 2 -4.58 2.87 -3.72
C LEU A 2 -3.52 3.93 -3.37
N VAL A 3 -2.32 3.53 -2.92
CA VAL A 3 -1.23 4.48 -2.63
C VAL A 3 -0.85 5.32 -3.84
N HIS A 4 -0.94 4.77 -5.06
CA HIS A 4 -0.72 5.54 -6.28
C HIS A 4 -1.81 6.61 -6.43
N MET A 5 -3.07 6.24 -6.26
CA MET A 5 -4.18 7.19 -6.38
C MET A 5 -4.11 8.30 -5.32
N LEU A 6 -3.73 7.97 -4.08
CA LEU A 6 -3.59 8.94 -3.00
C LEU A 6 -2.43 9.92 -3.23
N THR A 7 -1.28 9.43 -3.70
CA THR A 7 -0.05 10.23 -3.82
C THR A 7 0.14 10.85 -5.20
N GLY A 8 -0.58 10.39 -6.23
CA GLY A 8 -0.33 10.71 -7.63
C GLY A 8 1.01 10.19 -8.16
N ARG A 9 1.68 9.30 -7.43
CA ARG A 9 3.02 8.78 -7.74
C ARG A 9 3.03 7.25 -7.75
N ILE A 10 3.94 6.68 -8.51
CA ILE A 10 4.15 5.22 -8.52
C ILE A 10 4.58 4.77 -7.12
N PRO A 11 4.03 3.69 -6.56
CA PRO A 11 4.50 3.16 -5.29
C PRO A 11 6.01 2.89 -5.33
N TRP A 12 6.72 3.21 -4.24
CA TRP A 12 8.18 3.15 -4.18
C TRP A 12 8.93 3.97 -5.25
N SER A 13 8.34 5.06 -5.76
CA SER A 13 9.05 6.01 -6.62
C SER A 13 10.20 6.67 -5.84
N ASN A 14 11.37 6.05 -5.87
CA ASN A 14 12.57 6.59 -5.28
C ASN A 14 13.48 7.14 -6.40
N PRO A 15 13.70 8.47 -6.47
CA PRO A 15 14.52 9.09 -7.52
C PRO A 15 15.99 8.62 -7.52
N SER A 16 16.47 7.98 -6.44
CA SER A 16 17.82 7.41 -6.35
C SER A 16 17.97 6.02 -6.98
N ILE A 17 16.88 5.39 -7.43
CA ILE A 17 16.93 4.10 -8.10
C ILE A 17 17.05 4.31 -9.61
N ALA A 18 18.17 3.88 -10.19
CA ALA A 18 18.34 3.84 -11.64
C ALA A 18 17.17 3.10 -12.30
N SER A 19 16.58 3.69 -13.34
CA SER A 19 15.38 3.19 -14.03
C SER A 19 15.52 1.74 -14.51
N SER A 20 16.72 1.34 -14.94
CA SER A 20 17.03 -0.02 -15.40
C SER A 20 16.98 -1.08 -14.29
N ALA A 21 17.20 -0.69 -13.03
CA ALA A 21 17.20 -1.61 -11.88
C ALA A 21 15.92 -1.52 -11.03
N TYR A 22 15.00 -0.62 -11.37
CA TYR A 22 13.81 -0.33 -10.58
C TYR A 22 12.95 -1.57 -10.33
N TYR A 23 12.58 -2.29 -11.39
CA TYR A 23 11.74 -3.49 -11.28
C TYR A 23 12.38 -4.57 -10.41
N TRP A 24 13.67 -4.84 -10.59
CA TRP A 24 14.39 -5.83 -9.80
C TRP A 24 14.42 -5.48 -8.31
N LYS A 25 14.67 -4.21 -7.97
CA LYS A 25 14.63 -3.75 -6.58
C LYS A 25 13.25 -3.88 -5.95
N VAL A 26 12.19 -3.48 -6.67
CA VAL A 26 10.81 -3.62 -6.16
C VAL A 26 10.44 -5.08 -5.94
N ILE A 27 10.75 -5.97 -6.89
CA ILE A 27 10.52 -7.41 -6.72
C ILE A 27 11.27 -7.94 -5.49
N ASN A 28 12.55 -7.57 -5.33
CA ASN A 28 13.35 -8.00 -4.19
C ASN A 28 12.76 -7.51 -2.86
N TRP A 29 12.32 -6.26 -2.78
CA TRP A 29 11.66 -5.71 -1.60
C TRP A 29 10.37 -6.45 -1.24
N VAL A 30 9.50 -6.69 -2.21
CA VAL A 30 8.26 -7.44 -2.01
C VAL A 30 8.55 -8.87 -1.55
N ALA A 31 9.55 -9.53 -2.14
CA ALA A 31 9.97 -10.88 -1.76
C ALA A 31 10.54 -10.95 -0.33
N ASN A 32 11.18 -9.88 0.14
CA ASN A 32 11.66 -9.74 1.53
C ASN A 32 10.59 -9.16 2.47
N GLY A 33 9.36 -9.00 1.99
CA GLY A 33 8.22 -8.55 2.77
C GLY A 33 8.18 -7.07 3.13
N VAL A 34 8.96 -6.25 2.43
CA VAL A 34 8.86 -4.80 2.52
C VAL A 34 7.53 -4.35 1.93
N GLN A 35 6.77 -3.58 2.70
CA GLN A 35 5.48 -3.04 2.30
C GLN A 35 5.62 -1.64 1.68
N PRO A 36 4.64 -1.17 0.89
CA PRO A 36 4.59 0.23 0.49
C PRO A 36 4.43 1.11 1.73
N THR A 37 5.17 2.22 1.79
CA THR A 37 5.02 3.20 2.86
C THR A 37 3.66 3.91 2.73
N ILE A 38 2.93 4.02 3.84
CA ILE A 38 1.74 4.87 3.91
C ILE A 38 2.21 6.33 3.90
N PRO A 39 1.68 7.18 3.00
CA PRO A 39 2.12 8.56 2.88
C PRO A 39 1.79 9.34 4.15
N THR A 40 2.82 9.90 4.79
CA THR A 40 2.70 10.73 6.01
C THR A 40 2.59 12.22 5.69
N ASP A 41 2.86 12.60 4.45
CA ASP A 41 2.72 13.96 3.92
C ASP A 41 1.27 14.32 3.58
N LEU A 42 0.36 13.34 3.61
CA LEU A 42 -1.06 13.51 3.40
C LEU A 42 -1.83 13.41 4.73
N SER A 43 -2.81 14.29 4.92
CA SER A 43 -3.75 14.21 6.04
C SER A 43 -4.79 13.11 5.76
N LEU A 44 -4.43 11.87 6.08
CA LEU A 44 -5.33 10.71 5.96
C LEU A 44 -6.10 10.47 7.26
N SER A 45 -7.36 10.05 7.16
CA SER A 45 -8.12 9.61 8.33
C SER A 45 -7.53 8.32 8.91
N ASN A 46 -7.78 8.07 10.19
CA ASN A 46 -7.32 6.85 10.86
C ASN A 46 -7.91 5.60 10.20
N GLU A 47 -9.15 5.68 9.71
CA GLU A 47 -9.82 4.60 9.00
C GLU A 47 -9.13 4.30 7.66
N CYS A 48 -8.71 5.32 6.92
CA CYS A 48 -7.96 5.17 5.68
C CYS A 48 -6.61 4.50 5.92
N ILE A 49 -5.88 4.96 6.94
CA ILE A 49 -4.58 4.38 7.32
C ILE A 49 -4.77 2.91 7.70
N ASN A 50 -5.75 2.60 8.56
CA ASN A 50 -6.01 1.22 8.97
C ASN A 50 -6.41 0.32 7.79
N PHE A 51 -7.20 0.84 6.85
CA PHE A 51 -7.55 0.11 5.63
C PHE A 51 -6.32 -0.24 4.78
N LEU A 52 -5.40 0.73 4.61
CA LEU A 52 -4.15 0.51 3.89
C LEU A 52 -3.26 -0.55 4.58
N GLU A 53 -3.14 -0.49 5.91
CA GLU A 53 -2.39 -1.48 6.69
C GLU A 53 -2.94 -2.91 6.50
N GLN A 54 -4.28 -3.06 6.50
CA GLN A 54 -4.91 -4.36 6.24
C GLN A 54 -4.61 -4.87 4.82
N CYS A 55 -4.61 -3.98 3.83
CA CYS A 55 -4.28 -4.33 2.45
C CYS A 55 -2.81 -4.77 2.29
N PHE A 56 -1.90 -4.20 3.08
CA PHE A 56 -0.45 -4.44 2.93
C PHE A 56 0.10 -5.60 3.76
N ARG A 57 -0.75 -6.31 4.52
CA ARG A 57 -0.35 -7.51 5.25
C ARG A 57 0.40 -8.48 4.35
N ASN A 58 1.64 -8.81 4.73
CA ASN A 58 2.51 -9.66 3.94
C ASN A 58 1.99 -11.10 3.87
N ASP A 59 1.67 -11.66 5.04
CA ASP A 59 1.10 -13.00 5.16
C ASP A 59 -0.27 -13.05 4.46
N PRO A 60 -0.40 -13.84 3.38
CA PRO A 60 -1.66 -13.97 2.65
C PRO A 60 -2.80 -14.50 3.51
N SER A 61 -2.51 -15.32 4.52
CA SER A 61 -3.54 -15.90 5.41
C SER A 61 -4.14 -14.87 6.38
N LEU A 62 -3.38 -13.81 6.69
CA LEU A 62 -3.82 -12.72 7.56
C LEU A 62 -4.43 -11.56 6.76
N ARG A 63 -4.29 -11.55 5.44
CA ARG A 63 -4.81 -10.48 4.57
C ARG A 63 -6.31 -10.69 4.36
N PRO A 64 -7.16 -9.72 4.72
CA PRO A 64 -8.60 -9.85 4.50
C PRO A 64 -8.91 -9.95 3.00
N SER A 65 -9.94 -10.70 2.68
CA SER A 65 -10.52 -10.78 1.33
C SER A 65 -11.08 -9.43 0.90
N SER A 66 -11.27 -9.25 -0.41
CA SER A 66 -11.92 -8.05 -0.94
C SER A 66 -13.33 -7.87 -0.38
N GLN A 67 -14.07 -8.96 -0.14
CA GLN A 67 -15.42 -8.92 0.45
C GLN A 67 -15.40 -8.40 1.89
N GLU A 68 -14.41 -8.79 2.69
CA GLU A 68 -14.21 -8.28 4.05
C GLU A 68 -13.75 -6.82 4.04
N LEU A 69 -12.82 -6.46 3.16
CA LEU A 69 -12.34 -5.08 3.00
C LEU A 69 -13.47 -4.12 2.59
N LEU A 70 -14.41 -4.56 1.75
CA LEU A 70 -15.59 -3.77 1.40
C LEU A 70 -16.48 -3.43 2.61
N GLN A 71 -16.38 -4.21 3.70
CA GLN A 71 -17.12 -3.94 4.94
C GLN A 71 -16.36 -3.00 5.90
N HIS A 72 -15.12 -2.62 5.57
CA HIS A 72 -14.30 -1.76 6.41
C HIS A 72 -14.88 -0.34 6.50
N PRO A 73 -14.87 0.33 7.66
CA PRO A 73 -15.46 1.68 7.85
C PRO A 73 -14.97 2.75 6.86
N PHE A 74 -13.75 2.61 6.35
CA PHE A 74 -13.21 3.50 5.31
C PHE A 74 -13.98 3.44 3.98
N VAL A 75 -14.47 2.26 3.60
CA VAL A 75 -15.21 2.05 2.33
C VAL A 75 -16.71 2.06 2.59
N LYS A 76 -17.10 1.46 3.70
CA LYS A 76 -18.45 1.39 4.19
C LYS A 76 -18.74 2.65 5.02
N GLU A 77 -18.85 3.80 4.37
CA GLU A 77 -19.49 4.95 5.01
C GLU A 77 -21.02 4.77 5.03
N ASN A 78 -21.64 5.23 6.13
CA ASN A 78 -23.08 5.20 6.38
C ASN A 78 -23.85 6.18 5.49
#